data_AF-A0A850TAG0-F1
#
_entry.id   AF-A0A850TAG0-F1
#
_cell.length_a   1.000
_cell.length_b   1.000
_cell.length_c   1.000
_cell.angle_alpha   90.00
_cell.angle_beta   90.00
_cell.angle_gamma   90.00
#
_symmetry.space_group_name_H-M   'P 1'
#
loop_
_entity.id
_entity.type
_entity.pdbx_description
1 polymer ?
#
loop_
_entity_poly.entity_id
_entity_poly.type
_entity_poly.pdbx_seq_one_letter_code
_entity_poly.pdbx_strand_id
1 'polypeptide(L)'
;MKTDYLKPALSVLIACCFLAGCNTLSPQPVEPKVSPVASCPLPSGNLVPNAFKTAKETLSHPDCSGRFDEIFEALLNVCKGAPSLKNKKRFEEFLVWAKNQGIITTLEAKHTYNRYFKERFISLPSEYQTCSYCLSLSKILEDGEMELKEKYLGLVKVCADQKTYAKASMEWEKIGVILEAACLACDSQ
;
A
#
# COMPACT_ATOMS: atom_id res chain seq x y z
N MET A 1 55.11 15.46 7.64
CA MET A 1 55.78 16.76 7.48
C MET A 1 57.08 16.52 6.70
N LYS A 2 57.02 16.66 5.38
CA LYS A 2 58.20 16.72 4.50
C LYS A 2 57.80 17.58 3.30
N THR A 3 58.68 18.53 3.06
CA THR A 3 58.59 19.79 2.34
C THR A 3 58.67 19.66 0.83
N ASP A 4 58.01 20.60 0.17
CA ASP A 4 58.14 20.99 -1.23
C ASP A 4 59.58 21.15 -1.71
N TYR A 5 59.82 20.89 -2.99
CA TYR A 5 60.88 21.56 -3.76
C TYR A 5 60.41 21.85 -5.20
N LEU A 6 60.14 23.13 -5.44
CA LEU A 6 60.10 23.79 -6.74
C LEU A 6 61.48 23.74 -7.42
N LYS A 7 61.51 23.67 -8.75
CA LYS A 7 62.63 24.17 -9.57
C LYS A 7 62.14 24.98 -10.78
N PRO A 8 62.91 25.98 -11.24
CA PRO A 8 62.42 27.09 -12.04
C PRO A 8 62.76 26.98 -13.55
N ALA A 9 62.11 27.87 -14.29
CA ALA A 9 62.10 28.10 -15.72
C ALA A 9 63.46 28.42 -16.38
N LEU A 10 63.59 28.16 -17.69
CA LEU A 10 63.81 29.24 -18.67
C LEU A 10 63.55 28.78 -20.13
N SER A 11 62.95 29.71 -20.87
CA SER A 11 62.37 29.69 -22.22
C SER A 11 63.37 29.72 -23.38
N VAL A 12 62.81 29.74 -24.61
CA VAL A 12 63.24 30.40 -25.90
C VAL A 12 63.25 29.37 -27.06
N LEU A 13 62.65 29.50 -28.26
CA LEU A 13 61.89 30.53 -29.00
C LEU A 13 61.38 29.89 -30.35
N ILE A 14 60.44 30.55 -31.05
CA ILE A 14 60.25 30.66 -32.53
C ILE A 14 59.07 29.97 -33.26
N ALA A 15 58.27 30.87 -33.86
CA ALA A 15 57.57 30.89 -35.17
C ALA A 15 56.22 30.17 -35.42
N CYS A 16 55.19 31.03 -35.45
CA CYS A 16 54.18 31.24 -36.51
C CYS A 16 53.92 30.12 -37.53
N CYS A 17 52.67 29.66 -37.57
CA CYS A 17 51.93 29.50 -38.82
C CYS A 17 50.44 29.79 -38.58
N PHE A 18 49.90 30.68 -39.40
CA PHE A 18 48.49 31.04 -39.49
C PHE A 18 47.68 29.85 -39.99
N LEU A 19 46.64 29.45 -39.25
CA LEU A 19 45.42 28.93 -39.85
C LEU A 19 44.22 29.47 -39.06
N ALA A 20 43.51 30.39 -39.69
CA ALA A 20 42.19 30.81 -39.26
C ALA A 20 41.23 29.62 -39.45
N GLY A 21 40.84 28.98 -38.35
CA GLY A 21 39.74 28.03 -38.30
C GLY A 21 38.62 28.62 -37.44
N CYS A 22 37.60 29.19 -38.07
CA CYS A 22 36.34 29.48 -37.39
C CYS A 22 35.64 28.14 -37.08
N ASN A 23 35.86 27.61 -35.87
CA ASN A 23 35.01 26.56 -35.35
C ASN A 23 33.68 27.19 -34.94
N THR A 24 32.67 27.09 -35.80
CA THR A 24 31.26 27.21 -35.41
C THR A 24 30.97 26.14 -34.36
N LEU A 25 30.99 26.53 -33.09
CA LEU A 25 30.37 25.79 -32.00
C LEU A 25 28.86 25.80 -32.28
N SER A 26 28.39 24.75 -32.95
CA SER A 26 26.97 24.45 -33.02
C SER A 26 26.51 24.18 -31.58
N PRO A 27 25.48 24.88 -31.06
CA PRO A 27 24.89 24.53 -29.77
C PRO A 27 24.39 23.08 -29.89
N GLN A 28 24.89 22.18 -29.04
CA GLN A 28 24.25 20.88 -28.93
C GLN A 28 22.83 21.11 -28.40
N PRO A 29 21.80 20.49 -29.01
CA PRO A 29 20.48 20.45 -28.39
C PRO A 29 20.67 19.87 -26.99
N VAL A 30 20.32 20.64 -25.96
CA VAL A 30 20.18 20.08 -24.61
C VAL A 30 19.00 19.13 -24.71
N GLU A 31 19.27 17.86 -24.99
CA GLU A 31 18.26 16.82 -24.81
C GLU A 31 17.80 16.94 -23.35
N PRO A 32 16.51 17.20 -23.10
CA PRO A 32 16.01 17.14 -21.74
C PRO A 32 16.34 15.73 -21.25
N LYS A 33 17.10 15.64 -20.17
CA LYS A 33 17.34 14.40 -19.45
C LYS A 33 15.99 13.99 -18.88
N VAL A 34 15.18 13.32 -19.71
CA VAL A 34 13.90 12.74 -19.29
C VAL A 34 14.29 11.69 -18.27
N SER A 35 14.18 12.06 -17.00
CA SER A 35 14.23 11.09 -15.92
C SER A 35 13.24 9.99 -16.30
N PRO A 36 13.62 8.70 -16.31
CA PRO A 36 12.69 7.63 -16.59
C PRO A 36 11.49 7.84 -15.67
N VAL A 37 10.29 8.00 -16.24
CA VAL A 37 9.06 8.02 -15.44
C VAL A 37 9.12 6.77 -14.58
N ALA A 38 9.15 6.93 -13.26
CA ALA A 38 9.30 5.80 -12.35
C ALA A 38 8.16 4.82 -12.64
N SER A 39 8.50 3.68 -13.23
CA SER A 39 7.52 2.63 -13.47
C SER A 39 7.14 2.07 -12.12
N CYS A 40 5.85 2.14 -11.78
CA CYS A 40 5.29 1.60 -10.55
C CYS A 40 4.61 0.25 -10.84
N PRO A 41 5.34 -0.87 -10.91
CA PRO A 41 4.77 -2.15 -11.32
C PRO A 41 3.78 -2.70 -10.27
N LEU A 42 2.69 -3.30 -10.73
CA LEU A 42 1.76 -4.01 -9.84
C LEU A 42 2.22 -5.46 -9.60
N PRO A 43 2.10 -5.98 -8.37
CA PRO A 43 2.28 -7.40 -8.08
C PRO A 43 1.39 -8.27 -8.96
N SER A 44 1.96 -9.30 -9.57
CA SER A 44 1.23 -10.20 -10.47
C SER A 44 1.85 -11.61 -10.48
N GLY A 45 1.20 -12.53 -11.20
CA GLY A 45 1.63 -13.92 -11.32
C GLY A 45 1.17 -14.82 -10.17
N ASN A 46 1.65 -16.07 -10.18
CA ASN A 46 1.18 -17.12 -9.24
C ASN A 46 2.12 -17.33 -8.04
N LEU A 47 3.29 -16.69 -8.04
CA LEU A 47 4.29 -16.83 -6.98
C LEU A 47 4.08 -15.77 -5.91
N VAL A 48 3.30 -16.12 -4.88
CA VAL A 48 2.98 -15.24 -3.74
C VAL A 48 4.22 -14.54 -3.15
N PRO A 49 5.36 -15.21 -2.85
CA PRO A 49 6.52 -14.52 -2.28
C PRO A 49 7.08 -13.41 -3.18
N ASN A 50 7.10 -13.63 -4.50
CA ASN A 50 7.59 -12.64 -5.46
C ASN A 50 6.64 -11.45 -5.53
N ALA A 51 5.32 -11.66 -5.48
CA ALA A 51 4.35 -10.59 -5.48
C ALA A 51 4.52 -9.66 -4.26
N PHE A 52 4.72 -10.21 -3.06
CA PHE A 52 5.00 -9.40 -1.86
C PHE A 52 6.35 -8.66 -1.95
N LYS A 53 7.35 -9.25 -2.61
CA LYS A 53 8.64 -8.58 -2.88
C LYS A 53 8.43 -7.38 -3.81
N THR A 54 7.75 -7.59 -4.95
CA THR A 54 7.42 -6.53 -5.92
C THR A 54 6.60 -5.41 -5.27
N ALA A 55 5.63 -5.75 -4.43
CA ALA A 55 4.83 -4.76 -3.70
C ALA A 55 5.71 -3.84 -2.84
N LYS A 56 6.65 -4.42 -2.10
CA LYS A 56 7.58 -3.67 -1.24
C LYS A 56 8.53 -2.80 -2.08
N GLU A 57 9.14 -3.38 -3.11
CA GLU A 57 10.04 -2.65 -4.01
C GLU A 57 9.34 -1.47 -4.69
N THR A 58 8.09 -1.65 -5.11
CA THR A 58 7.29 -0.59 -5.74
C THR A 58 6.98 0.51 -4.75
N LEU A 59 6.42 0.18 -3.58
CA LEU A 59 6.01 1.18 -2.60
C LEU A 59 7.19 1.88 -1.90
N SER A 60 8.40 1.31 -1.95
CA SER A 60 9.63 1.98 -1.52
C SER A 60 10.05 3.13 -2.43
N HIS A 61 9.54 3.20 -3.67
CA HIS A 61 9.82 4.33 -4.55
C HIS A 61 8.93 5.53 -4.17
N PRO A 62 9.50 6.74 -3.94
CA PRO A 62 8.71 7.91 -3.50
C PRO A 62 7.51 8.21 -4.41
N ASP A 63 7.72 8.14 -5.72
CA ASP A 63 6.70 8.38 -6.75
C ASP A 63 5.57 7.34 -6.79
N CYS A 64 5.76 6.19 -6.13
CA CYS A 64 4.78 5.10 -6.11
C CYS A 64 4.14 4.89 -4.74
N SER A 65 4.62 5.60 -3.70
CA SER A 65 4.18 5.42 -2.30
C SER A 65 2.66 5.60 -2.11
N GLY A 66 2.03 6.51 -2.86
CA GLY A 66 0.59 6.77 -2.82
C GLY A 66 -0.29 5.67 -3.43
N ARG A 67 0.28 4.60 -3.99
CA ARG A 67 -0.47 3.51 -4.64
C ARG A 67 -0.73 2.31 -3.72
N PHE A 68 -0.72 2.53 -2.41
CA PHE A 68 -0.87 1.46 -1.42
C PHE A 68 -2.12 0.61 -1.65
N ASP A 69 -3.28 1.24 -1.87
CA ASP A 69 -4.55 0.53 -2.05
C ASP A 69 -4.55 -0.37 -3.30
N GLU A 70 -4.07 0.16 -4.43
CA GLU A 70 -3.94 -0.59 -5.68
C GLU A 70 -2.99 -1.79 -5.53
N ILE A 71 -1.87 -1.60 -4.82
CA ILE A 71 -0.90 -2.66 -4.54
C ILE A 71 -1.48 -3.71 -3.60
N PHE A 72 -2.22 -3.29 -2.57
CA PHE A 72 -2.88 -4.19 -1.63
C PHE A 72 -3.94 -5.05 -2.34
N GLU A 73 -4.74 -4.46 -3.22
CA GLU A 73 -5.71 -5.19 -4.04
C GLU A 73 -5.03 -6.18 -5.00
N ALA A 74 -3.93 -5.78 -5.64
CA ALA A 74 -3.14 -6.68 -6.47
C ALA A 74 -2.62 -7.89 -5.68
N LEU A 75 -2.17 -7.69 -4.44
CA LEU A 75 -1.75 -8.78 -3.55
C LEU A 75 -2.91 -9.71 -3.18
N LEU A 76 -4.11 -9.17 -2.90
CA LEU A 76 -5.31 -9.99 -2.69
C LEU A 76 -5.57 -10.85 -3.93
N ASN A 77 -5.50 -10.27 -5.12
CA ASN A 77 -5.74 -10.98 -6.38
C ASN A 77 -4.73 -12.10 -6.65
N VAL A 78 -3.43 -11.87 -6.41
CA VAL A 78 -2.41 -12.93 -6.48
C VAL A 78 -2.71 -14.04 -5.49
N CYS A 79 -3.03 -13.69 -4.23
CA CYS A 79 -3.26 -14.70 -3.20
C CYS A 79 -4.56 -15.48 -3.39
N LYS A 80 -5.57 -14.95 -4.07
CA LYS A 80 -6.76 -15.72 -4.50
C LYS A 80 -6.40 -16.87 -5.43
N GLY A 81 -5.36 -16.70 -6.25
CA GLY A 81 -4.84 -17.75 -7.13
C GLY A 81 -4.08 -18.85 -6.38
N ALA A 82 -3.64 -18.59 -5.14
CA ALA A 82 -2.96 -19.54 -4.28
C ALA A 82 -3.41 -19.40 -2.80
N PRO A 83 -4.67 -19.78 -2.48
CA PRO A 83 -5.22 -19.61 -1.13
C PRO A 83 -4.44 -20.41 -0.08
N SER A 84 -4.08 -19.77 1.03
CA SER A 84 -3.31 -20.42 2.10
C SER A 84 -3.41 -19.66 3.42
N LEU A 85 -3.54 -20.37 4.54
CA LEU A 85 -3.55 -19.75 5.87
C LEU A 85 -2.26 -18.96 6.15
N LYS A 86 -1.14 -19.31 5.51
CA LYS A 86 0.13 -18.57 5.59
C LYS A 86 0.01 -17.14 5.04
N ASN A 87 -0.95 -16.86 4.15
CA ASN A 87 -1.15 -15.53 3.58
C ASN A 87 -1.58 -14.51 4.64
N LYS A 88 -2.30 -14.95 5.68
CA LYS A 88 -2.68 -14.11 6.83
C LYS A 88 -1.46 -13.45 7.49
N LYS A 89 -0.41 -14.24 7.74
CA LYS A 89 0.86 -13.74 8.29
C LYS A 89 1.62 -12.84 7.29
N ARG A 90 1.58 -13.15 5.99
CA ARG A 90 2.21 -12.31 4.96
C ARG A 90 1.59 -10.92 4.87
N PHE A 91 0.26 -10.84 4.91
CA PHE A 91 -0.45 -9.57 4.93
C PHE A 91 -0.19 -8.79 6.23
N GLU A 92 -0.15 -9.46 7.37
CA GLU A 92 0.25 -8.84 8.64
C GLU A 92 1.66 -8.22 8.55
N GLU A 93 2.65 -9.00 8.10
CA GLU A 93 4.03 -8.55 7.94
C GLU A 93 4.16 -7.41 6.92
N PHE A 94 3.38 -7.45 5.84
CA PHE A 94 3.34 -6.40 4.83
C PHE A 94 2.77 -5.09 5.38
N LEU A 95 1.66 -5.14 6.12
CA LEU A 95 1.04 -3.97 6.73
C LEU A 95 1.94 -3.36 7.82
N VAL A 96 2.59 -4.20 8.64
CA VAL A 96 3.58 -3.76 9.63
C VAL A 96 4.75 -3.07 8.94
N TRP A 97 5.26 -3.64 7.85
CA TRP A 97 6.32 -3.04 7.06
C TRP A 97 5.89 -1.69 6.46
N ALA A 98 4.73 -1.61 5.80
CA ALA A 98 4.23 -0.39 5.15
C ALA A 98 4.07 0.75 6.16
N LYS A 99 3.51 0.43 7.33
CA LYS A 99 3.43 1.36 8.47
C LYS A 99 4.81 1.85 8.91
N ASN A 100 5.78 0.95 9.06
CA ASN A 100 7.14 1.33 9.50
C ASN A 100 7.89 2.16 8.46
N GLN A 101 7.52 2.09 7.18
CA GLN A 101 8.05 2.96 6.13
C GLN A 101 7.32 4.30 6.01
N GLY A 102 6.26 4.52 6.80
CA GLY A 102 5.43 5.72 6.71
C GLY A 102 4.53 5.77 5.46
N ILE A 103 4.33 4.65 4.77
CA ILE A 103 3.45 4.55 3.59
C ILE A 103 1.98 4.63 4.02
N ILE A 104 1.66 4.04 5.17
CA ILE A 104 0.35 4.09 5.81
C ILE A 104 0.51 4.42 7.29
N THR A 105 -0.55 4.93 7.90
CA THR A 105 -0.64 5.17 9.34
C THR A 105 -0.84 3.87 10.12
N THR A 106 -0.60 3.93 11.43
CA THR A 106 -0.92 2.83 12.36
C THR A 106 -2.40 2.46 12.32
N LEU A 107 -3.29 3.44 12.13
CA LEU A 107 -4.73 3.22 12.08
C LEU A 107 -5.12 2.47 10.81
N GLU A 108 -4.63 2.91 9.64
CA GLU A 108 -4.89 2.25 8.36
C GLU A 108 -4.38 0.80 8.35
N ALA A 109 -3.18 0.55 8.89
CA ALA A 109 -2.65 -0.81 9.00
C ALA A 109 -3.56 -1.72 9.83
N LYS A 110 -4.02 -1.24 10.99
CA LYS A 110 -4.93 -1.98 11.88
C LYS A 110 -6.30 -2.19 11.23
N HIS A 111 -6.88 -1.16 10.64
CA HIS A 111 -8.19 -1.21 10.00
C HIS A 111 -8.18 -2.15 8.81
N THR A 112 -7.20 -2.03 7.92
CA THR A 112 -7.03 -2.90 6.76
C THR A 112 -6.89 -4.37 7.18
N TYR A 113 -6.05 -4.66 8.19
CA TYR A 113 -5.91 -6.03 8.66
C TYR A 113 -7.21 -6.58 9.25
N ASN A 114 -7.90 -5.81 10.10
CA ASN A 114 -9.12 -6.26 10.76
C ASN A 114 -10.26 -6.50 9.75
N ARG A 115 -10.43 -5.56 8.82
CA ARG A 115 -11.44 -5.58 7.76
C ARG A 115 -11.38 -6.88 6.94
N TYR A 116 -10.19 -7.31 6.55
CA TYR A 116 -10.03 -8.51 5.71
C TYR A 116 -9.76 -9.82 6.48
N PHE A 117 -9.08 -9.77 7.63
CA PHE A 117 -8.45 -10.97 8.22
C PHE A 117 -8.80 -11.23 9.69
N LYS A 118 -9.60 -10.38 10.35
CA LYS A 118 -10.14 -10.65 11.69
C LYS A 118 -11.65 -10.89 11.64
N GLU A 119 -12.10 -11.60 12.68
CA GLU A 119 -13.51 -11.88 12.95
C GLU A 119 -14.29 -10.57 13.22
N ARG A 120 -13.79 -9.76 14.16
CA ARG A 120 -14.42 -8.50 14.58
C ARG A 120 -14.58 -7.50 13.42
N PHE A 121 -15.70 -6.81 13.42
CA PHE A 121 -16.02 -5.73 12.49
C PHE A 121 -15.48 -4.38 12.95
N ILE A 122 -14.96 -3.59 12.02
CA ILE A 122 -14.57 -2.19 12.26
C ILE A 122 -15.65 -1.19 11.84
N SER A 123 -16.60 -1.61 10.99
CA SER A 123 -17.78 -0.82 10.60
C SER A 123 -18.78 -0.62 11.73
N LEU A 124 -18.69 -1.45 12.78
CA LEU A 124 -19.57 -1.36 13.92
C LEU A 124 -19.18 -0.22 14.87
N PRO A 125 -20.17 0.52 15.41
CA PRO A 125 -19.90 1.53 16.42
C PRO A 125 -19.26 0.92 17.68
N SER A 126 -18.30 1.64 18.26
CA SER A 126 -17.54 1.17 19.43
C SER A 126 -18.32 1.24 20.76
N GLU A 127 -19.37 2.06 20.82
CA GLU A 127 -20.19 2.27 22.00
C GLU A 127 -21.64 1.93 21.70
N TYR A 128 -22.28 1.11 22.54
CA TYR A 128 -23.69 0.73 22.43
C TYR A 128 -24.62 1.85 22.92
N GLN A 129 -24.49 3.07 22.39
CA GLN A 129 -25.51 4.11 22.56
C GLN A 129 -26.70 3.77 21.64
N THR A 130 -27.58 2.88 22.12
CA THR A 130 -28.41 2.06 21.24
C THR A 130 -29.44 2.84 20.43
N CYS A 131 -30.01 3.91 20.97
CA CYS A 131 -31.01 4.69 20.25
C CYS A 131 -30.43 5.75 19.28
N SER A 132 -29.21 6.26 19.53
CA SER A 132 -28.63 7.31 18.68
C SER A 132 -28.26 6.80 17.28
N TYR A 133 -28.05 5.49 17.13
CA TYR A 133 -27.76 4.87 15.84
C TYR A 133 -28.98 4.53 15.01
N CYS A 134 -30.20 4.67 15.52
CA CYS A 134 -31.40 4.28 14.77
C CYS A 134 -31.60 5.14 13.51
N LEU A 135 -31.18 6.41 13.56
CA LEU A 135 -31.16 7.30 12.41
C LEU A 135 -30.19 6.86 11.30
N SER A 136 -29.15 6.09 11.66
CA SER A 136 -28.12 5.61 10.74
C SER A 136 -28.09 4.08 10.60
N LEU A 137 -29.13 3.38 11.08
CA LEU A 137 -29.17 1.92 11.12
C LEU A 137 -28.94 1.29 9.74
N SER A 138 -29.64 1.77 8.70
CA SER A 138 -29.44 1.30 7.32
C SER A 138 -27.97 1.39 6.90
N LYS A 139 -27.32 2.51 7.21
CA LYS A 139 -25.92 2.73 6.84
C LYS A 139 -24.98 1.78 7.59
N ILE A 140 -25.23 1.54 8.88
CA ILE A 140 -24.44 0.59 9.68
C ILE A 140 -24.58 -0.83 9.13
N LEU A 141 -25.81 -1.23 8.77
CA LEU A 141 -26.07 -2.53 8.16
C LEU A 141 -25.37 -2.68 6.80
N GLU A 142 -25.49 -1.68 5.93
CA GLU A 142 -24.77 -1.65 4.65
C GLU A 142 -23.25 -1.73 4.81
N ASP A 143 -22.68 -0.97 5.75
CA ASP A 143 -21.23 -0.96 5.99
C ASP A 143 -20.73 -2.29 6.54
N GLY A 144 -21.49 -2.95 7.40
CA GLY A 144 -21.15 -4.30 7.86
C GLY A 144 -21.33 -5.38 6.80
N GLU A 145 -22.33 -5.28 5.91
CA GLU A 145 -22.42 -6.19 4.78
C GLU A 145 -21.24 -6.04 3.80
N MET A 146 -20.80 -4.80 3.55
CA MET A 146 -19.61 -4.54 2.75
C MET A 146 -18.37 -5.13 3.43
N GLU A 147 -18.19 -4.91 4.73
CA GLU A 147 -17.07 -5.49 5.46
C GLU A 147 -17.13 -7.03 5.48
N LEU A 148 -18.32 -7.65 5.55
CA LEU A 148 -18.45 -9.11 5.48
C LEU A 148 -18.00 -9.66 4.12
N LYS A 149 -18.25 -8.94 3.02
CA LYS A 149 -17.73 -9.28 1.68
C LYS A 149 -16.21 -9.18 1.62
N GLU A 150 -15.62 -8.17 2.27
CA GLU A 150 -14.16 -8.02 2.38
C GLU A 150 -13.55 -9.14 3.24
N LYS A 151 -14.21 -9.51 4.35
CA LYS A 151 -13.84 -10.69 5.16
C LYS A 151 -13.93 -11.97 4.36
N TYR A 152 -14.95 -12.16 3.51
CA TYR A 152 -15.03 -13.32 2.62
C TYR A 152 -13.83 -13.37 1.66
N LEU A 153 -13.47 -12.23 1.07
CA LEU A 153 -12.31 -12.12 0.20
C LEU A 153 -11.01 -12.47 0.95
N GLY A 154 -10.77 -11.87 2.11
CA GLY A 154 -9.53 -12.06 2.88
C GLY A 154 -9.43 -13.42 3.58
N LEU A 155 -10.47 -13.85 4.29
CA LEU A 155 -10.45 -15.10 5.06
C LEU A 155 -10.65 -16.30 4.15
N VAL A 156 -11.67 -16.29 3.28
CA VAL A 156 -12.01 -17.47 2.48
C VAL A 156 -11.15 -17.55 1.22
N LYS A 157 -11.20 -16.52 0.37
CA LYS A 157 -10.56 -16.60 -0.95
C LYS A 157 -9.03 -16.48 -0.86
N VAL A 158 -8.50 -15.67 0.06
CA VAL A 158 -7.06 -15.45 0.19
C VAL A 158 -6.42 -16.41 1.20
N CYS A 159 -7.09 -16.69 2.33
CA CYS A 159 -6.49 -17.48 3.42
C CYS A 159 -7.00 -18.92 3.53
N ALA A 160 -8.07 -19.32 2.83
CA ALA A 160 -8.77 -20.59 3.05
C ALA A 160 -9.20 -20.83 4.52
N ASP A 161 -9.41 -19.75 5.28
CA ASP A 161 -9.77 -19.72 6.70
C ASP A 161 -11.29 -19.68 6.88
N GLN A 162 -11.95 -20.75 6.46
CA GLN A 162 -13.42 -20.89 6.55
C GLN A 162 -13.92 -20.78 7.99
N LYS A 163 -13.12 -21.25 8.95
CA LYS A 163 -13.48 -21.26 10.36
C LYS A 163 -13.61 -19.84 10.91
N THR A 164 -12.64 -18.96 10.64
CA THR A 164 -12.75 -17.56 11.10
C THR A 164 -13.84 -16.81 10.34
N TYR A 165 -14.05 -17.09 9.04
CA TYR A 165 -15.14 -16.47 8.29
C TYR A 165 -16.52 -16.86 8.86
N ALA A 166 -16.75 -18.15 9.13
CA ALA A 166 -18.01 -18.63 9.69
C ALA A 166 -18.36 -17.92 11.01
N LYS A 167 -17.35 -17.67 11.86
CA LYS A 167 -17.55 -16.90 13.09
C LYS A 167 -17.94 -15.45 12.82
N ALA A 168 -17.26 -14.78 11.90
CA ALA A 168 -17.58 -13.40 11.52
C ALA A 168 -19.01 -13.29 10.96
N SER A 169 -19.42 -14.25 10.12
CA SER A 169 -20.79 -14.31 9.57
C SER A 169 -21.83 -14.47 10.67
N MET A 170 -21.62 -15.40 11.61
CA MET A 170 -22.52 -15.58 12.75
C MET A 170 -22.54 -14.37 13.69
N GLU A 171 -21.42 -13.69 13.90
CA GLU A 171 -21.34 -12.46 14.69
C GLU A 171 -22.14 -11.35 14.02
N TRP A 172 -22.00 -11.18 12.71
CA TRP A 172 -22.75 -10.19 11.93
C TRP A 172 -24.26 -10.40 12.00
N GLU A 173 -24.72 -11.63 11.78
CA GLU A 173 -26.15 -11.98 11.89
C GLU A 173 -26.72 -11.63 13.27
N LYS A 174 -25.99 -11.96 14.34
CA LYS A 174 -26.42 -11.64 15.71
C LYS A 174 -26.49 -10.13 15.94
N ILE A 175 -25.51 -9.39 15.47
CA ILE A 175 -25.44 -7.95 15.69
C ILE A 175 -26.54 -7.22 14.91
N GLY A 176 -26.84 -7.64 13.69
CA GLY A 176 -27.98 -7.10 12.92
C GLY A 176 -29.29 -7.21 13.70
N VAL A 177 -29.61 -8.40 14.22
CA VAL A 177 -30.81 -8.63 15.04
C VAL A 177 -30.83 -7.75 16.29
N ILE A 178 -29.69 -7.61 16.98
CA ILE A 178 -29.59 -6.79 18.19
C ILE A 178 -29.83 -5.31 17.87
N LEU A 179 -29.25 -4.79 16.79
CA LEU A 179 -29.40 -3.39 16.39
C LEU A 179 -30.84 -3.08 15.99
N GLU A 180 -31.47 -3.96 15.22
CA GLU A 180 -32.89 -3.81 14.83
C GLU A 180 -33.81 -3.85 16.04
N ALA A 181 -33.65 -4.85 16.91
CA ALA A 181 -34.46 -4.99 18.12
C ALA A 181 -34.29 -3.80 19.07
N ALA A 182 -33.08 -3.27 19.19
CA ALA A 182 -32.82 -2.09 20.00
C ALA A 182 -33.56 -0.86 19.45
N CYS A 183 -33.56 -0.64 18.13
CA CYS A 183 -34.26 0.50 17.55
C CYS A 183 -35.77 0.39 17.67
N LEU A 184 -36.33 -0.81 17.49
CA LEU A 184 -37.76 -1.06 17.75
C LEU A 184 -38.15 -0.72 19.20
N ALA A 185 -37.27 -1.01 20.16
CA ALA A 185 -37.51 -0.67 21.56
C ALA A 185 -37.40 0.85 21.83
N CYS A 186 -36.58 1.58 21.08
CA CYS A 186 -36.47 3.04 21.17
C CYS A 186 -37.70 3.75 20.59
N ASP A 187 -38.28 3.25 19.49
CA ASP A 187 -39.48 3.82 18.87
C ASP A 187 -40.74 3.65 19.74
N SER A 188 -40.71 2.72 20.71
CA SER A 188 -41.80 2.45 21.65
C SER A 188 -41.83 3.33 22.91
N GLN A 189 -40.91 4.29 23.02
CA GLN A 189 -40.76 5.24 24.15
C GLN A 189 -41.13 6.66 23.75
#